data_AF-A8USU2-F1
#
_entry.id   AF-A8USU2-F1
#
_cell.length_a   1.000
_cell.length_b   1.000
_cell.length_c   1.000
_cell.angle_alpha   90.00
_cell.angle_beta   90.00
_cell.angle_gamma   90.00
#
_symmetry.space_group_name_H-M   'P 1'
#
loop_
_entity.id
_entity.type
_entity.pdbx_description
1 polymer ?
#
loop_
_entity_poly.entity_id
_entity_poly.type
_entity_poly.pdbx_seq_one_letter_code
_entity_poly.pdbx_strand_id
1 'polypeptide(L)'
;MKSPFQELHRFMNWKERFLRDYEKIESSDLELIRGEVRELLGQEPDERLLKAVRSMYVGGMERRVEDPEIRSWTNWAAVKTYKTFNEFPILSDLELAFVFYSVGKLFVPLLMHERGVKSESFKRLSREEQEEAVFEELDTIWETQLTLILQALQFLGLNSIKK
;
A
#
# COMPACT_ATOMS: atom_id res chain seq x y z
N MET A 1 19.37 -5.26 15.53
CA MET A 1 18.59 -5.94 14.47
C MET A 1 17.49 -6.76 15.11
N LYS A 2 16.22 -6.49 14.78
CA LYS A 2 15.13 -7.41 15.13
C LYS A 2 15.28 -8.68 14.28
N SER A 3 14.99 -9.84 14.85
CA SER A 3 15.07 -11.11 14.10
C SER A 3 14.00 -11.11 12.98
N PRO A 4 14.28 -11.65 11.78
CA PRO A 4 13.27 -11.86 10.74
C PRO A 4 11.99 -12.53 11.26
N PHE A 5 12.12 -13.40 12.25
CA PHE A 5 10.99 -14.05 12.91
C PHE A 5 10.09 -13.08 13.69
N GLN A 6 10.67 -12.04 14.32
CA GLN A 6 9.90 -11.01 15.03
C GLN A 6 9.15 -10.10 14.05
N GLU A 7 9.74 -9.79 12.90
CA GLU A 7 9.07 -9.02 11.84
C GLU A 7 7.94 -9.83 11.18
N LEU A 8 8.11 -11.14 10.97
CA LEU A 8 7.02 -12.03 10.54
C LEU A 8 5.84 -12.02 11.52
N HIS A 9 6.12 -12.12 12.82
CA HIS A 9 5.09 -12.01 13.86
C HIS A 9 4.33 -10.69 13.84
N ARG A 10 4.99 -9.57 13.48
CA ARG A 10 4.34 -8.27 13.34
C ARG A 10 3.23 -8.31 12.28
N PHE A 11 3.47 -8.93 11.13
CA PHE A 11 2.47 -9.06 10.07
C PHE A 11 1.34 -10.02 10.47
N MET A 12 1.67 -11.12 11.15
CA MET A 12 0.63 -12.02 11.72
C MET A 12 -0.33 -11.28 12.65
N ASN A 13 0.20 -10.39 13.49
CA ASN A 13 -0.62 -9.59 14.41
C ASN A 13 -1.49 -8.53 13.71
N TRP A 14 -1.28 -8.25 12.42
CA TRP A 14 -2.13 -7.35 11.66
C TRP A 14 -3.36 -8.04 11.07
N LYS A 15 -3.36 -9.37 10.98
CA LYS A 15 -4.45 -10.16 10.37
C LYS A 15 -5.81 -9.83 10.94
N GLU A 16 -5.98 -9.90 12.26
CA GLU A 16 -7.29 -9.73 12.88
C GLU A 16 -7.88 -8.35 12.62
N ARG A 17 -7.03 -7.32 12.63
CA ARG A 17 -7.46 -5.95 12.32
C ARG A 17 -7.75 -5.80 10.84
N PHE A 18 -6.89 -6.34 9.98
CA PHE A 18 -7.11 -6.35 8.54
C PHE A 18 -8.46 -6.98 8.19
N LEU A 19 -8.81 -8.15 8.73
CA LEU A 19 -10.06 -8.82 8.40
C LEU A 19 -11.29 -7.99 8.78
N ARG A 20 -11.25 -7.29 9.92
CA ARG A 20 -12.33 -6.34 10.30
C ARG A 20 -12.40 -5.13 9.38
N ASP A 21 -11.25 -4.65 8.94
CA ASP A 21 -11.14 -3.51 8.04
C ASP A 21 -11.44 -3.89 6.57
N TYR A 22 -11.32 -5.17 6.21
CA TYR A 22 -11.52 -5.67 4.84
C TYR A 22 -12.96 -5.54 4.36
N GLU A 23 -13.96 -5.72 5.22
CA GLU A 23 -15.36 -5.46 4.88
C GLU A 23 -15.57 -4.02 4.40
N LYS A 24 -14.84 -3.06 4.99
CA LYS A 24 -14.89 -1.66 4.54
C LYS A 24 -14.22 -1.49 3.19
N ILE A 25 -13.10 -2.17 2.95
CA ILE A 25 -12.39 -2.13 1.67
C ILE A 25 -13.30 -2.68 0.56
N GLU A 26 -13.97 -3.80 0.82
CA GLU A 26 -14.84 -4.48 -0.15
C GLU A 26 -16.10 -3.68 -0.48
N SER A 27 -16.68 -2.98 0.49
CA SER A 27 -17.91 -2.19 0.34
C SER A 27 -17.69 -0.71 -0.01
N SER A 28 -16.44 -0.26 -0.15
CA SER A 28 -16.12 1.14 -0.43
C SER A 28 -16.51 1.55 -1.85
N ASP A 29 -16.99 2.79 -1.98
CA ASP A 29 -17.05 3.48 -3.28
C ASP A 29 -15.61 3.79 -3.75
N LEU A 30 -15.27 3.30 -4.93
CA LEU A 30 -13.93 3.40 -5.51
C LEU A 30 -13.82 4.50 -6.56
N GLU A 31 -14.86 5.28 -6.83
CA GLU A 31 -14.86 6.24 -7.95
C GLU A 31 -13.82 7.35 -7.82
N LEU A 32 -13.59 7.86 -6.60
CA LEU A 32 -12.52 8.84 -6.36
C LEU A 32 -11.14 8.26 -6.69
N ILE A 33 -10.86 7.05 -6.19
CA ILE A 33 -9.60 6.33 -6.43
C ILE A 33 -9.46 6.04 -7.93
N ARG A 34 -10.56 5.63 -8.59
CA ARG A 34 -10.61 5.33 -10.02
C ARG A 34 -10.18 6.52 -10.87
N GLY A 35 -10.67 7.72 -10.56
CA GLY A 35 -10.26 8.95 -11.25
C GLY A 35 -8.76 9.18 -11.15
N GLU A 36 -8.24 9.25 -9.93
CA GLU A 36 -6.82 9.56 -9.66
C GLU A 36 -5.87 8.48 -10.21
N VAL A 37 -6.23 7.20 -10.09
CA VAL A 37 -5.42 6.08 -10.59
C VAL A 37 -5.42 6.05 -12.13
N ARG A 38 -6.53 6.37 -12.78
CA ARG A 38 -6.62 6.44 -14.25
C ARG A 38 -5.69 7.49 -14.82
N GLU A 39 -5.59 8.64 -14.18
CA GLU A 39 -4.64 9.70 -14.56
C GLU A 39 -3.18 9.20 -14.46
N LEU A 40 -2.83 8.48 -13.40
CA LEU A 40 -1.49 7.89 -13.22
C LEU A 40 -1.18 6.77 -14.22
N LEU A 41 -2.19 5.98 -14.60
CA LEU A 41 -2.02 4.85 -15.51
C LEU A 41 -2.06 5.24 -16.99
N GLY A 42 -2.79 6.30 -17.34
CA GLY A 42 -3.16 6.63 -18.71
C GLY A 42 -4.23 5.70 -19.32
N GLN A 43 -4.82 4.81 -18.52
CA GLN A 43 -5.85 3.85 -18.94
C GLN A 43 -6.78 3.49 -17.78
N GLU A 44 -7.90 2.82 -18.07
CA GLU A 44 -8.87 2.42 -17.06
C GLU A 44 -8.25 1.38 -16.10
N PRO A 45 -8.22 1.65 -14.78
CA PRO A 45 -7.74 0.68 -13.80
C PRO A 45 -8.72 -0.47 -13.63
N ASP A 46 -8.17 -1.68 -13.49
CA ASP A 46 -8.95 -2.83 -13.06
C ASP A 46 -9.40 -2.69 -11.58
N GLU A 47 -10.46 -3.39 -11.20
CA GLU A 47 -11.01 -3.32 -9.85
C GLU A 47 -10.05 -3.84 -8.78
N ARG A 48 -9.15 -4.76 -9.15
CA ARG A 48 -8.20 -5.40 -8.26
C ARG A 48 -7.12 -4.41 -7.80
N LEU A 49 -6.62 -3.58 -8.70
CA LEU A 49 -5.76 -2.44 -8.39
C LEU A 49 -6.48 -1.40 -7.54
N LEU A 50 -7.73 -1.08 -7.83
CA LEU A 50 -8.49 -0.11 -7.02
C LEU A 50 -8.67 -0.59 -5.58
N LYS A 51 -8.97 -1.88 -5.38
CA LYS A 51 -9.02 -2.50 -4.04
C LYS A 51 -7.65 -2.55 -3.38
N ALA A 52 -6.57 -2.76 -4.13
CA ALA A 52 -5.21 -2.69 -3.62
C ALA A 52 -4.86 -1.28 -3.11
N VAL A 53 -5.16 -0.24 -3.90
CA VAL A 53 -4.97 1.17 -3.49
C VAL A 53 -5.82 1.48 -2.25
N ARG A 54 -7.08 1.06 -2.23
CA ARG A 54 -7.97 1.23 -1.08
C ARG A 54 -7.43 0.53 0.17
N SER A 55 -6.87 -0.66 0.02
CA SER A 55 -6.22 -1.39 1.12
C SER A 55 -5.05 -0.61 1.69
N MET A 56 -4.25 0.02 0.83
CA MET A 56 -3.14 0.87 1.24
C MET A 56 -3.62 2.09 2.05
N TYR A 57 -4.77 2.68 1.71
CA TYR A 57 -5.35 3.78 2.48
C TYR A 57 -5.73 3.35 3.89
N VAL A 58 -6.42 2.21 3.99
CA VAL A 58 -6.91 1.70 5.26
C VAL A 58 -5.74 1.27 6.16
N GLY A 59 -4.73 0.60 5.59
CA GLY A 59 -3.49 0.26 6.28
C GLY A 59 -2.70 1.47 6.75
N GLY A 60 -2.61 2.50 5.89
CA GLY A 60 -1.97 3.79 6.17
C GLY A 60 -2.72 4.71 7.14
N MET A 61 -3.89 4.27 7.63
CA MET A 61 -4.90 5.06 8.35
C MET A 61 -5.58 6.08 7.45
N GLU A 62 -6.83 5.82 7.09
CA GLU A 62 -7.61 6.61 6.11
C GLU A 62 -7.53 8.13 6.34
N ARG A 63 -7.67 8.56 7.61
CA ARG A 63 -7.57 9.98 8.01
C ARG A 63 -6.29 10.70 7.54
N ARG A 64 -5.18 9.96 7.35
CA ARG A 64 -3.91 10.53 6.86
C ARG A 64 -3.94 10.73 5.35
N VAL A 65 -4.70 9.90 4.65
CA VAL A 65 -4.84 9.86 3.19
C VAL A 65 -6.01 10.74 2.73
N GLU A 66 -6.77 11.34 3.65
CA GLU A 66 -7.68 12.45 3.34
C GLU A 66 -6.91 13.69 2.83
N ASP A 67 -5.65 13.85 3.23
CA ASP A 67 -4.76 14.87 2.70
C ASP A 67 -4.40 14.58 1.23
N PRO A 68 -4.69 15.50 0.28
CA PRO A 68 -4.48 15.25 -1.14
C PRO A 68 -3.03 14.93 -1.53
N GLU A 69 -2.05 15.51 -0.83
CA GLU A 69 -0.63 15.27 -1.12
C GLU A 69 -0.23 13.86 -0.67
N ILE A 70 -0.66 13.45 0.53
CA ILE A 70 -0.42 12.09 1.02
C ILE A 70 -1.13 11.07 0.11
N ARG A 71 -2.35 11.40 -0.33
CA ARG A 71 -3.13 10.55 -1.23
C ARG A 71 -2.47 10.35 -2.58
N SER A 72 -2.00 11.43 -3.22
CA SER A 72 -1.36 11.36 -4.54
C SER A 72 -0.13 10.45 -4.50
N TRP A 73 0.73 10.58 -3.48
CA TRP A 73 1.90 9.73 -3.30
C TRP A 73 1.55 8.30 -2.91
N THR A 74 0.49 8.10 -2.13
CA THR A 74 -0.02 6.75 -1.81
C THR A 74 -0.54 6.05 -3.06
N ASN A 75 -1.27 6.74 -3.94
CA ASN A 75 -1.74 6.20 -5.22
C ASN A 75 -0.58 5.88 -6.14
N TRP A 76 0.37 6.82 -6.28
CA TRP A 76 1.56 6.63 -7.09
C TRP A 76 2.33 5.39 -6.64
N ALA A 77 2.56 5.22 -5.33
CA ALA A 77 3.25 4.07 -4.78
C ALA A 77 2.48 2.76 -4.98
N ALA A 78 1.16 2.77 -4.83
CA ALA A 78 0.32 1.61 -5.08
C ALA A 78 0.40 1.17 -6.56
N VAL A 79 0.24 2.11 -7.49
CA VAL A 79 0.35 1.84 -8.94
C VAL A 79 1.75 1.35 -9.30
N LYS A 80 2.79 1.99 -8.78
CA LYS A 80 4.19 1.60 -9.00
C LYS A 80 4.44 0.18 -8.51
N THR A 81 4.02 -0.14 -7.27
CA THR A 81 4.17 -1.48 -6.68
C THR A 81 3.41 -2.52 -7.51
N TYR A 82 2.16 -2.25 -7.87
CA TYR A 82 1.35 -3.19 -8.65
C TYR A 82 2.01 -3.53 -9.98
N LYS A 83 2.51 -2.53 -10.71
CA LYS A 83 3.19 -2.72 -12.00
C LYS A 83 4.55 -3.39 -11.87
N THR A 84 5.38 -2.97 -10.92
CA THR A 84 6.73 -3.53 -10.72
C THR A 84 6.70 -5.04 -10.49
N PHE A 85 5.71 -5.52 -9.74
CA PHE A 85 5.56 -6.94 -9.40
C PHE A 85 4.56 -7.67 -10.31
N ASN A 86 4.40 -7.18 -11.56
CA ASN A 86 3.59 -7.79 -12.60
C ASN A 86 2.17 -8.14 -12.13
N GLU A 87 1.55 -7.25 -11.35
CA GLU A 87 0.15 -7.37 -10.90
C GLU A 87 -0.10 -8.55 -9.95
N PHE A 88 0.96 -9.16 -9.40
CA PHE A 88 0.88 -10.26 -8.42
C PHE A 88 -0.11 -11.38 -8.84
N PRO A 89 0.08 -12.04 -9.99
CA PRO A 89 -0.95 -12.88 -10.61
C PRO A 89 -1.27 -14.14 -9.79
N ILE A 90 -0.37 -14.52 -8.88
CA ILE A 90 -0.49 -15.70 -8.02
C ILE A 90 -1.23 -15.44 -6.70
N LEU A 91 -1.47 -14.17 -6.34
CA LEU A 91 -2.15 -13.81 -5.09
C LEU A 91 -3.65 -13.73 -5.28
N SER A 92 -4.43 -14.25 -4.34
CA SER A 92 -5.86 -13.95 -4.29
C SER A 92 -6.11 -12.46 -4.02
N ASP A 93 -7.32 -11.97 -4.29
CA ASP A 93 -7.65 -10.56 -4.02
C ASP A 93 -7.51 -10.20 -2.53
N LEU A 94 -7.82 -11.14 -1.63
CA LEU A 94 -7.67 -10.97 -0.19
C LEU A 94 -6.20 -10.92 0.23
N GLU A 95 -5.35 -11.75 -0.37
CA GLU A 95 -3.90 -11.73 -0.13
C GLU A 95 -3.26 -10.46 -0.68
N LEU A 96 -3.65 -10.04 -1.88
CA LEU A 96 -3.21 -8.78 -2.47
C LEU A 96 -3.63 -7.59 -1.61
N ALA A 97 -4.88 -7.57 -1.15
CA ALA A 97 -5.37 -6.54 -0.23
C ALA A 97 -4.55 -6.51 1.06
N PHE A 98 -4.20 -7.67 1.64
CA PHE A 98 -3.35 -7.72 2.82
C PHE A 98 -1.93 -7.19 2.55
N VAL A 99 -1.34 -7.50 1.40
CA VAL A 99 -0.03 -6.98 0.99
C VAL A 99 -0.07 -5.46 0.95
N PHE A 100 -1.04 -4.88 0.22
CA PHE A 100 -1.14 -3.43 0.08
C PHE A 100 -1.55 -2.73 1.38
N TYR A 101 -2.39 -3.35 2.21
CA TYR A 101 -2.65 -2.89 3.57
C TYR A 101 -1.36 -2.80 4.40
N SER A 102 -0.53 -3.84 4.32
CA SER A 102 0.74 -3.89 5.04
C SER A 102 1.73 -2.86 4.53
N VAL A 103 1.83 -2.69 3.21
CA VAL A 103 2.66 -1.65 2.59
C VAL A 103 2.17 -0.26 3.00
N GLY A 104 0.87 0.02 2.95
CA GLY A 104 0.32 1.32 3.37
C GLY A 104 0.61 1.65 4.82
N LYS A 105 0.54 0.65 5.69
CA LYS A 105 0.84 0.79 7.13
C LYS A 105 2.30 1.13 7.42
N LEU A 106 3.20 0.79 6.51
CA LEU A 106 4.62 1.11 6.58
C LEU A 106 4.92 2.44 5.88
N PHE A 107 4.44 2.61 4.66
CA PHE A 107 4.81 3.69 3.76
C PHE A 107 4.15 5.03 4.09
N VAL A 108 2.85 5.06 4.40
CA VAL A 108 2.14 6.33 4.67
C VAL A 108 2.75 7.10 5.86
N PRO A 109 3.17 6.46 6.97
CA PRO A 109 3.96 7.14 7.99
C PRO A 109 5.27 7.76 7.47
N LEU A 110 6.00 7.10 6.57
CA LEU A 110 7.27 7.60 6.01
C LEU A 110 7.05 8.87 5.19
N LEU A 111 5.99 8.91 4.37
CA LEU A 111 5.60 10.12 3.62
C LEU A 111 5.44 11.34 4.53
N MET A 112 4.87 11.13 5.72
CA MET A 112 4.59 12.20 6.68
C MET A 112 5.82 12.63 7.49
N HIS A 113 6.62 11.66 7.95
CA HIS A 113 7.64 11.88 8.96
C HIS A 113 9.05 11.96 8.40
N GLU A 114 9.42 11.03 7.54
CA GLU A 114 10.79 10.91 7.03
C GLU A 114 10.96 11.75 5.78
N ARG A 115 10.09 11.52 4.79
CA ARG A 115 10.11 12.32 3.56
C ARG A 115 9.53 13.71 3.74
N GLY A 116 8.53 13.84 4.61
CA GLY A 116 7.84 15.10 4.84
C GLY A 116 7.34 15.72 3.54
N VAL A 117 6.56 14.97 2.75
CA VAL A 117 6.08 15.39 1.41
C VAL A 117 5.27 16.70 1.44
N LYS A 118 4.77 17.07 2.61
CA LYS A 118 4.05 18.33 2.85
C LYS A 118 4.98 19.53 3.08
N SER A 119 6.27 19.31 3.28
CA SER A 119 7.25 20.36 3.57
C SER A 119 7.48 21.26 2.35
N GLU A 120 7.72 22.55 2.60
CA GLU A 120 8.07 23.49 1.53
C GLU A 120 9.39 23.12 0.84
N SER A 121 10.32 22.49 1.55
CA SER A 121 11.54 21.95 0.97
C SER A 121 11.25 20.86 -0.06
N PHE A 122 10.32 19.95 0.23
CA PHE A 122 9.95 18.90 -0.72
C PHE A 122 9.24 19.47 -1.94
N LYS A 123 8.30 20.39 -1.74
CA LYS A 123 7.53 21.01 -2.84
C LYS A 123 8.36 21.87 -3.79
N ARG A 124 9.53 22.33 -3.36
CA ARG A 124 10.48 23.09 -4.21
C ARG A 124 11.27 22.20 -5.17
N LEU A 125 11.31 20.89 -4.91
CA LEU A 125 11.93 19.94 -5.82
C LEU A 125 11.13 19.86 -7.12
N SER A 126 11.82 19.56 -8.22
CA SER A 126 11.17 19.17 -9.46
C SER A 126 10.35 17.90 -9.28
N ARG A 127 9.41 17.64 -10.20
CA ARG A 127 8.57 16.44 -10.12
C ARG A 127 9.40 15.15 -10.13
N GLU A 128 10.45 15.10 -10.94
CA GLU A 128 11.35 13.95 -11.04
C GLU A 128 12.08 13.70 -9.71
N GLU A 129 12.64 14.74 -9.10
CA GLU A 129 13.29 14.64 -7.79
C GLU A 129 12.31 14.25 -6.67
N GLN A 130 11.05 14.70 -6.74
CA GLN A 130 10.01 14.26 -5.80
C GLN A 130 9.69 12.76 -5.96
N GLU A 131 9.61 12.29 -7.20
CA GLU A 131 9.34 10.87 -7.49
C GLU A 131 10.50 9.98 -7.06
N GLU A 132 11.74 10.37 -7.36
CA GLU A 132 12.96 9.65 -6.93
C GLU A 132 13.01 9.54 -5.42
N ALA A 133 12.80 10.67 -4.74
CA ALA A 133 12.72 10.73 -3.29
C ALA A 133 11.67 9.80 -2.65
N VAL A 134 10.47 9.76 -3.23
CA VAL A 134 9.39 8.90 -2.73
C VAL A 134 9.65 7.44 -3.10
N PHE A 135 10.32 7.22 -4.23
CA PHE A 135 10.75 5.90 -4.68
C PHE A 135 11.77 5.28 -3.72
N GLU A 136 12.76 6.03 -3.23
CA GLU A 136 13.77 5.52 -2.27
C GLU A 136 13.12 4.89 -1.03
N GLU A 137 12.09 5.55 -0.48
CA GLU A 137 11.33 5.03 0.66
C GLU A 137 10.53 3.76 0.31
N LEU A 138 9.95 3.75 -0.89
CA LEU A 138 9.16 2.63 -1.38
C LEU A 138 10.04 1.41 -1.69
N ASP A 139 11.18 1.63 -2.32
CA ASP A 139 12.17 0.62 -2.67
C ASP A 139 12.75 -0.03 -1.42
N THR A 140 13.05 0.78 -0.39
CA THR A 140 13.45 0.28 0.94
C THR A 140 12.39 -0.66 1.52
N ILE A 141 11.09 -0.35 1.38
CA ILE A 141 10.00 -1.24 1.81
C ILE A 141 9.98 -2.52 0.98
N TRP A 142 10.18 -2.44 -0.34
CA TRP A 142 10.22 -3.61 -1.21
C TRP A 142 11.35 -4.55 -0.83
N GLU A 143 12.56 -4.02 -0.65
CA GLU A 143 13.74 -4.81 -0.31
C GLU A 143 13.63 -5.45 1.08
N THR A 144 13.17 -4.67 2.07
CA THR A 144 13.25 -5.10 3.48
C THR A 144 11.98 -5.73 4.02
N GLN A 145 10.81 -5.37 3.50
CA GLN A 145 9.51 -5.75 4.09
C GLN A 145 8.64 -6.59 3.16
N LEU A 146 8.61 -6.31 1.85
CA LEU A 146 7.67 -6.97 0.94
C LEU A 146 7.88 -8.49 0.91
N THR A 147 9.13 -8.96 0.86
CA THR A 147 9.43 -10.40 0.94
C THR A 147 8.90 -11.03 2.23
N LEU A 148 9.04 -10.35 3.37
CA LEU A 148 8.54 -10.84 4.66
C LEU A 148 7.00 -10.85 4.71
N ILE A 149 6.35 -9.86 4.12
CA ILE A 149 4.88 -9.81 3.99
C ILE A 149 4.40 -11.01 3.16
N LEU A 150 5.03 -11.25 2.00
CA LEU A 150 4.69 -12.35 1.11
C LEU A 150 4.91 -13.72 1.79
N GLN A 151 5.99 -13.87 2.55
CA GLN A 151 6.23 -15.08 3.36
C GLN A 151 5.17 -15.24 4.46
N ALA A 152 4.76 -14.15 5.11
CA ALA A 152 3.74 -14.19 6.15
C ALA A 152 2.40 -14.73 5.62
N LEU A 153 2.03 -14.44 4.36
CA LEU A 153 0.78 -14.92 3.75
C LEU A 153 0.60 -16.44 3.90
N GLN A 154 1.68 -17.21 3.77
CA GLN A 154 1.66 -18.68 3.90
C GLN A 154 1.18 -19.15 5.29
N PHE A 155 1.39 -18.34 6.32
CA PHE A 155 1.02 -18.64 7.70
C PHE A 155 -0.31 -17.99 8.11
N LEU A 156 -0.76 -16.98 7.37
CA LEU A 156 -1.99 -16.26 7.70
C LEU A 156 -3.24 -17.06 7.40
N GLY A 157 -3.21 -17.98 6.42
CA GLY A 157 -4.40 -18.75 6.03
C GLY A 157 -5.57 -17.85 5.64
N LEU A 158 -5.32 -16.77 4.89
CA LEU A 158 -6.39 -15.86 4.46
C LEU A 158 -7.41 -16.56 3.57
N ASN A 159 -6.96 -17.52 2.75
CA ASN A 159 -7.81 -18.29 1.85
C ASN A 159 -8.67 -19.36 2.55
N SER A 160 -8.42 -19.68 3.83
CA SER A 160 -9.21 -20.68 4.58
C SER A 160 -10.45 -20.10 5.30
N ILE A 161 -10.70 -18.80 5.16
CA ILE A 161 -11.77 -18.06 5.88
C ILE A 161 -13.10 -18.05 5.10
N LYS A 162 -13.15 -18.58 3.88
CA LYS A 162 -14.43 -18.81 3.18
C LYS A 162 -15.15 -20.04 3.79
N LYS A 163 -16.06 -19.80 4.73
CA LYS A 163 -17.13 -20.72 5.11
C LYS A 163 -18.48 -20.04 4.93
#